data_AF-A0A131XJW8-F1
#
_entry.id   AF-A0A131XJW8-F1
#
_cell.length_a   1.000
_cell.length_b   1.000
_cell.length_c   1.000
_cell.angle_alpha   90.00
_cell.angle_beta   90.00
_cell.angle_gamma   90.00
#
_symmetry.space_group_name_H-M   'P 1'
#
loop_
_entity.id
_entity.type
_entity.pdbx_description
1 polymer ?
#
loop_
_entity_poly.entity_id
_entity_poly.type
_entity_poly.pdbx_seq_one_letter_code
_entity_poly.pdbx_strand_id
1 'polypeptide(L)'
;LDVEVLANTLAEEMCAQHGMAYLGLLDYHAYVTAGASEGMEATLLLSFLLETSCLPVVDCRPRGGSSGTCYATAVLLQWDLHTGFHRVVETGRLKETGLDGLERPPSWWVRPLEASIWMTNYAVLRGQPLTSLRSGPWEITLT
;
A
#
# COMPACT_ATOMS: atom_id res chain seq x y z
N LEU A 1 5.14 14.68 0.13
CA LEU A 1 3.86 13.95 0.14
C LEU A 1 3.71 13.31 1.51
N ASP A 2 2.69 13.68 2.27
CA ASP A 2 2.35 12.98 3.52
C ASP A 2 1.47 11.79 3.14
N VAL A 3 2.02 10.58 3.30
CA VAL A 3 1.40 9.35 2.82
C VAL A 3 0.21 8.95 3.69
N GLU A 4 0.26 9.22 4.99
CA GLU A 4 -0.81 8.88 5.92
C GLU A 4 -2.04 9.74 5.69
N VAL A 5 -1.85 11.06 5.55
CA VAL A 5 -2.93 12.01 5.22
C VAL A 5 -3.57 11.64 3.89
N LEU A 6 -2.76 11.28 2.89
CA LEU A 6 -3.24 10.87 1.58
C LEU A 6 -4.02 9.55 1.64
N ALA A 7 -3.51 8.54 2.32
CA ALA A 7 -4.19 7.26 2.49
C ALA A 7 -5.52 7.42 3.22
N ASN A 8 -5.56 8.25 4.27
CA ASN A 8 -6.78 8.55 5.01
C ASN A 8 -7.83 9.24 4.12
N THR A 9 -7.41 10.25 3.34
CA THR A 9 -8.30 10.96 2.42
C THR A 9 -8.88 10.03 1.35
N LEU A 10 -8.04 9.20 0.73
CA LEU A 10 -8.47 8.23 -0.27
C LEU A 10 -9.39 7.15 0.31
N ALA A 11 -9.16 6.73 1.55
CA ALA A 11 -10.01 5.78 2.26
C ALA A 11 -11.41 6.36 2.52
N GLU A 12 -11.49 7.62 2.95
CA GLU A 12 -12.75 8.35 3.14
C GLU A 12 -13.53 8.48 1.82
N GLU A 13 -12.88 8.91 0.75
CA GLU A 13 -13.47 9.02 -0.59
C GLU A 13 -14.01 7.68 -1.09
N MET A 14 -13.25 6.60 -0.87
CA MET A 14 -13.65 5.25 -1.26
C MET A 14 -14.89 4.76 -0.52
N CYS A 15 -14.96 5.03 0.79
CA CYS A 15 -16.15 4.70 1.57
C CYS A 15 -17.37 5.48 1.08
N ALA A 16 -17.20 6.78 0.82
CA ALA A 16 -18.27 7.63 0.29
C ALA A 16 -18.79 7.13 -1.06
N GLN A 17 -17.91 6.74 -1.99
CA GLN A 17 -18.27 6.18 -3.29
C GLN A 17 -19.07 4.87 -3.18
N HIS A 18 -18.88 4.11 -2.11
CA HIS A 18 -19.55 2.83 -1.87
C HIS A 18 -20.73 2.94 -0.89
N GLY A 19 -21.10 4.15 -0.46
CA GLY A 19 -22.20 4.36 0.48
C GLY A 19 -21.95 3.79 1.88
N MET A 20 -20.68 3.70 2.29
CA MET A 20 -20.26 3.20 3.60
C MET A 20 -19.85 4.35 4.51
N ALA A 21 -20.08 4.21 5.81
CA ALA A 21 -19.57 5.16 6.80
C ALA A 21 -18.13 4.78 7.17
N TYR A 22 -17.20 5.70 6.90
CA TYR A 22 -15.80 5.56 7.27
C TYR A 22 -15.61 5.71 8.78
N LEU A 23 -14.90 4.76 9.41
CA LEU A 23 -14.59 4.79 10.85
C LEU A 23 -13.12 5.07 11.13
N GLY A 24 -12.21 4.64 10.24
CA GLY A 24 -10.80 4.96 10.36
C GLY A 24 -9.90 4.17 9.42
N LEU A 25 -8.67 4.67 9.26
CA LEU A 25 -7.55 3.98 8.61
C LEU A 25 -6.85 3.16 9.68
N LEU A 26 -6.71 1.85 9.45
CA LEU A 26 -6.08 0.94 10.40
C LEU A 26 -4.60 0.74 10.09
N ASP A 27 -4.26 0.59 8.81
CA ASP A 27 -2.89 0.38 8.34
C ASP A 27 -2.74 0.77 6.85
N TYR A 28 -1.51 1.04 6.42
CA TYR A 28 -1.19 1.32 5.03
C TYR A 28 0.22 0.89 4.63
N HIS A 29 0.37 0.48 3.37
CA HIS A 29 1.65 0.25 2.72
C HIS A 29 1.78 1.14 1.49
N ALA A 30 2.94 1.77 1.35
CA ALA A 30 3.30 2.56 0.17
C ALA A 30 4.44 1.89 -0.60
N TYR A 31 4.23 1.71 -1.89
CA TYR A 31 5.22 1.14 -2.80
C TYR A 31 5.51 2.13 -3.93
N VAL A 32 6.78 2.40 -4.20
CA VAL A 32 7.18 3.08 -5.43
C VAL A 32 7.17 2.06 -6.57
N THR A 33 6.33 2.29 -7.58
CA THR A 33 6.05 1.33 -8.66
C THR A 33 6.70 1.70 -9.99
N ALA A 34 7.10 2.95 -10.14
CA ALA A 34 8.05 3.40 -11.15
C ALA A 34 8.66 4.69 -10.61
N GLY A 35 9.99 4.73 -10.51
CA GLY A 35 10.71 5.97 -10.29
C GLY A 35 10.97 6.62 -11.65
N ALA A 36 10.94 7.95 -11.70
CA ALA A 36 11.42 8.65 -12.87
C ALA A 36 12.90 8.35 -13.10
N SER A 37 13.22 7.64 -14.18
CA SER A 37 14.58 7.61 -14.72
C SER A 37 14.92 8.94 -15.41
N GLU A 38 13.92 9.61 -16.02
CA GLU A 38 14.06 10.94 -16.65
C GLU A 38 12.80 11.86 -16.50
N GLY A 39 11.74 11.39 -15.83
CA GLY A 39 10.49 12.14 -15.63
C GLY A 39 10.47 13.03 -14.37
N MET A 40 9.58 13.99 -14.29
CA MET A 40 9.27 14.68 -13.02
C MET A 40 8.13 13.98 -12.27
N GLU A 41 7.80 12.74 -12.63
CA GLU A 41 6.67 11.98 -12.07
C GLU A 41 7.14 10.66 -11.46
N ALA A 42 6.63 10.33 -10.28
CA ALA A 42 6.75 9.02 -9.66
C ALA A 42 5.39 8.32 -9.61
N THR A 43 5.37 7.02 -9.84
CA THR A 43 4.14 6.22 -9.65
C THR A 43 4.21 5.54 -8.29
N LEU A 44 3.15 5.70 -7.49
CA LEU A 44 3.01 5.12 -6.16
C LEU A 44 1.80 4.19 -6.13
N LEU A 45 1.94 3.04 -5.50
CA LEU A 45 0.84 2.18 -5.11
C LEU A 45 0.66 2.31 -3.60
N LEU A 46 -0.50 2.79 -3.19
CA LEU A 46 -0.92 2.80 -1.79
C LEU A 46 -1.91 1.69 -1.56
N SER A 47 -1.57 0.71 -0.73
CA SER A 47 -2.52 -0.27 -0.21
C SER A 47 -2.91 0.15 1.19
N PHE A 48 -4.19 0.09 1.53
CA PHE A 48 -4.64 0.45 2.87
C PHE A 48 -5.78 -0.43 3.38
N LEU A 49 -5.77 -0.62 4.70
CA LEU A 49 -6.79 -1.31 5.48
C LEU A 49 -7.61 -0.25 6.22
N LEU A 50 -8.92 -0.29 6.02
CA LEU A 50 -9.84 0.67 6.60
C LEU A 50 -10.97 -0.05 7.33
N GLU A 51 -11.51 0.60 8.35
CA GLU A 51 -12.68 0.15 9.10
C GLU A 51 -13.91 0.97 8.68
N THR A 52 -15.03 0.28 8.44
CA THR A 52 -16.29 0.90 8.00
C THR A 52 -17.49 0.35 8.75
N SER A 53 -18.63 1.03 8.61
CA SER A 53 -19.94 0.48 8.93
C SER A 53 -20.93 0.67 7.79
N CYS A 54 -21.86 -0.27 7.63
CA CYS A 54 -22.93 -0.18 6.64
C CYS A 54 -23.95 0.91 7.04
N LEU A 55 -24.39 1.72 6.07
CA LEU A 55 -25.52 2.63 6.22
C LEU A 55 -26.85 1.91 5.92
N PRO A 56 -27.98 2.30 6.56
CA PRO A 56 -28.13 3.47 7.43
C PRO A 56 -27.85 3.14 8.91
N VAL A 57 -27.25 4.09 9.64
CA VAL A 57 -27.15 4.07 11.11
C VAL A 57 -28.55 4.27 11.70
N VAL A 58 -29.42 3.26 11.59
CA VAL A 58 -30.71 3.23 12.30
C VAL A 58 -30.53 2.33 13.52
N ASP A 59 -30.49 2.98 14.68
CA ASP A 59 -30.61 2.40 16.03
C ASP A 59 -29.61 1.30 16.44
N CYS A 60 -28.39 1.72 16.80
CA CYS A 60 -27.53 0.93 17.69
C CYS A 60 -27.37 1.65 19.04
N ARG A 61 -28.31 1.42 19.96
CA ARG A 61 -28.03 1.60 21.39
C ARG A 61 -26.75 0.83 21.76
N PRO A 62 -25.94 1.31 22.73
CA PRO A 62 -24.74 0.60 23.14
C PRO A 62 -25.13 -0.69 23.88
N ARG A 63 -25.24 -1.78 23.12
CA ARG A 63 -25.29 -3.14 23.63
C ARG A 63 -24.19 -3.93 22.94
N GLY A 64 -22.98 -3.79 23.48
CA GLY A 64 -21.83 -4.67 23.20
C GLY A 64 -21.24 -4.56 21.80
N GLY A 65 -20.11 -3.84 21.69
CA GLY A 65 -19.12 -3.96 20.61
C GLY A 65 -19.66 -3.92 19.18
N SER A 66 -19.99 -2.74 18.66
CA SER A 66 -20.16 -2.55 17.22
C SER A 66 -18.80 -2.73 16.53
N SER A 67 -18.46 -3.96 16.16
CA SER A 67 -17.29 -4.26 15.33
C SER A 67 -17.52 -3.62 13.97
N GLY A 68 -16.73 -2.62 13.59
CA GLY A 68 -16.70 -2.21 12.20
C GLY A 68 -16.24 -3.38 11.32
N THR A 69 -16.60 -3.30 10.04
CA THR A 69 -16.13 -4.27 9.04
C THR A 69 -14.87 -3.71 8.40
N CYS A 70 -13.83 -4.53 8.37
CA CYS A 70 -12.55 -4.17 7.79
C CYS A 70 -12.53 -4.45 6.28
N TYR A 71 -12.00 -3.52 5.50
CA TYR A 71 -11.82 -3.65 4.07
C TYR A 71 -10.40 -3.28 3.68
N ALA A 72 -9.83 -4.03 2.74
CA ALA A 72 -8.59 -3.68 2.08
C ALA A 72 -8.88 -3.14 0.67
N THR A 73 -8.10 -2.16 0.25
CA THR A 73 -8.04 -1.70 -1.14
C THR A 73 -6.65 -1.19 -1.48
N ALA A 74 -6.43 -0.86 -2.75
CA ALA A 74 -5.21 -0.23 -3.21
C ALA A 74 -5.52 0.84 -4.25
N VAL A 75 -4.71 1.90 -4.28
CA VAL A 75 -4.82 3.02 -5.20
C VAL A 75 -3.47 3.23 -5.87
N LEU A 76 -3.48 3.34 -7.20
CA LEU A 76 -2.34 3.74 -7.98
C LEU A 76 -2.39 5.26 -8.21
N LEU A 77 -1.30 5.93 -7.90
CA LEU A 77 -1.14 7.37 -7.97
C LEU A 77 0.01 7.72 -8.90
N GLN A 78 -0.15 8.84 -9.61
CA GLN A 78 0.97 9.56 -10.22
C GLN A 78 1.24 10.80 -9.39
N TRP A 79 2.48 10.98 -8.97
CA TRP A 79 2.96 12.08 -8.16
C TRP A 79 3.97 12.90 -8.94
N ASP A 80 3.62 14.14 -9.26
CA ASP A 80 4.53 15.14 -9.81
C ASP A 80 5.48 15.62 -8.70
N LEU A 81 6.76 15.31 -8.86
CA LEU A 81 7.84 15.63 -7.94
C LEU A 81 8.24 17.10 -8.00
N HIS A 82 7.94 17.81 -9.09
CA HIS A 82 8.24 19.23 -9.25
C HIS A 82 7.19 20.10 -8.55
N THR A 83 5.91 19.80 -8.78
CA THR A 83 4.80 20.59 -8.23
C THR A 83 4.30 20.06 -6.88
N GLY A 84 4.59 18.81 -6.57
CA GLY A 84 4.08 18.11 -5.39
C GLY A 84 2.65 17.59 -5.54
N PHE A 85 1.98 17.86 -6.68
CA PHE A 85 0.62 17.41 -6.93
C PHE A 85 0.57 15.92 -7.26
N HIS A 86 -0.50 15.26 -6.85
CA HIS A 86 -0.76 13.87 -7.19
C HIS A 86 -2.12 13.73 -7.87
N ARG A 87 -2.27 12.67 -8.67
CA ARG A 87 -3.56 12.25 -9.23
C ARG A 87 -3.75 10.75 -9.08
N VAL A 88 -5.00 10.35 -8.87
CA VAL A 88 -5.40 8.94 -8.89
C VAL A 88 -5.45 8.46 -10.33
N VAL A 89 -4.72 7.39 -10.61
CA VAL A 89 -4.67 6.72 -11.92
C VAL A 89 -5.62 5.54 -11.95
N GLU A 90 -5.61 4.74 -10.88
CA GLU A 90 -6.44 3.55 -10.78
C GLU A 90 -6.82 3.28 -9.33
N THR A 91 -8.03 2.77 -9.13
CA THR A 91 -8.55 2.43 -7.81
C THR A 91 -9.01 0.99 -7.78
N GLY A 92 -8.47 0.25 -6.82
CA GLY A 92 -8.86 -1.11 -6.52
C GLY A 92 -10.24 -1.18 -5.87
N ARG A 93 -10.85 -2.37 -5.96
CA ARG A 93 -12.12 -2.66 -5.30
C ARG A 93 -11.90 -2.83 -3.80
N LEU A 94 -12.89 -2.44 -3.01
CA LEU A 94 -12.95 -2.77 -1.58
C LEU A 94 -13.18 -4.28 -1.44
N LYS A 95 -12.26 -4.94 -0.74
CA LYS A 95 -12.35 -6.36 -0.41
C LYS A 95 -12.49 -6.50 1.09
N GLU A 96 -13.62 -7.04 1.54
CA GLU A 96 -13.83 -7.37 2.95
C GLU A 96 -12.73 -8.33 3.42
N THR A 97 -12.17 -8.04 4.58
CA THR A 97 -11.03 -8.78 5.12
C THR A 97 -11.00 -8.70 6.65
N GLY A 98 -10.14 -9.50 7.29
CA GLY A 98 -9.90 -9.41 8.73
C GLY A 98 -8.88 -8.31 9.07
N LEU A 99 -8.55 -8.17 10.36
CA LEU A 99 -7.52 -7.23 10.83
C LEU A 99 -6.12 -7.53 10.25
N ASP A 100 -5.84 -8.78 9.90
CA ASP A 100 -4.58 -9.21 9.26
C ASP A 100 -4.60 -9.04 7.72
N GLY A 101 -5.61 -8.33 7.20
CA GLY A 101 -6.01 -8.36 5.80
C GLY A 101 -5.14 -7.59 4.81
N LEU A 102 -4.10 -6.90 5.29
CA LEU A 102 -3.18 -6.15 4.43
C LEU A 102 -2.17 -7.11 3.77
N GLU A 103 -2.68 -8.06 2.98
CA GLU A 103 -1.84 -9.00 2.25
C GLU A 103 -1.19 -8.37 1.01
N ARG A 104 -0.17 -9.08 0.51
CA ARG A 104 0.75 -8.79 -0.62
C ARG A 104 0.20 -7.82 -1.68
N PRO A 105 1.08 -7.03 -2.31
CA PRO A 105 0.67 -6.11 -3.36
C PRO A 105 -0.20 -6.81 -4.42
N PRO A 106 -1.18 -6.11 -5.01
CA PRO A 106 -2.22 -6.72 -5.84
C PRO A 106 -1.65 -7.62 -6.93
N SER A 107 -2.36 -8.66 -7.34
CA SER A 107 -1.88 -9.60 -8.37
C SER A 107 -1.63 -8.95 -9.73
N TRP A 108 -2.27 -7.81 -10.01
CA TRP A 108 -2.02 -6.99 -11.19
C TRP A 108 -0.78 -6.10 -11.06
N TRP A 109 -0.22 -5.97 -9.86
CA TRP A 109 0.99 -5.21 -9.63
C TRP A 109 2.23 -6.06 -9.89
N VAL A 110 3.07 -5.59 -10.81
CA VAL A 110 4.39 -6.14 -11.08
C VAL A 110 5.42 -5.10 -10.64
N ARG A 111 6.39 -5.51 -9.82
CA ARG A 111 7.51 -4.63 -9.45
C ARG A 111 8.20 -4.15 -10.73
N PRO A 112 8.48 -2.85 -10.88
CA PRO A 112 9.17 -2.33 -12.06
C PRO A 112 10.53 -3.01 -12.24
N LEU A 113 10.81 -3.46 -13.46
CA LEU A 113 12.04 -4.15 -13.86
C LEU A 113 13.31 -3.29 -13.70
N GLU A 114 13.16 -1.97 -13.61
CA GLU A 114 14.27 -0.99 -13.56
C GLU A 114 14.62 -0.50 -12.16
N ALA A 115 14.06 -1.11 -11.09
CA ALA A 115 14.46 -0.76 -9.74
C ALA A 115 15.97 -0.97 -9.57
N SER A 116 16.71 0.09 -9.22
CA SER A 116 18.13 -0.01 -8.90
C SER A 116 18.33 -1.07 -7.81
N ILE A 117 19.03 -2.15 -8.15
CA ILE A 117 19.30 -3.23 -7.21
C ILE A 117 20.43 -2.78 -6.29
N TRP A 118 20.11 -2.57 -5.02
CA TRP A 118 21.12 -2.29 -4.00
C TRP A 118 21.69 -3.62 -3.50
N MET A 119 22.95 -3.89 -3.85
CA MET A 119 23.72 -5.01 -3.30
C MET A 119 24.41 -4.57 -2.02
N THR A 120 23.97 -5.12 -0.88
CA THR A 120 24.51 -4.78 0.43
C THR A 120 25.10 -6.02 1.12
N ASN A 121 26.38 -5.97 1.47
CA ASN A 121 27.09 -6.98 2.26
C ASN A 121 27.69 -6.38 3.54
N TYR A 122 26.85 -6.06 4.53
CA TYR A 122 27.32 -5.58 5.85
C TYR A 122 27.70 -6.76 6.77
N ALA A 123 28.84 -7.41 6.47
CA ALA A 123 29.33 -8.57 7.25
C ALA A 123 29.50 -8.26 8.74
N VAL A 124 29.89 -7.02 9.09
CA VAL A 124 30.08 -6.56 10.47
C VAL A 124 28.77 -6.56 11.28
N LEU A 125 27.64 -6.16 10.66
CA LEU A 125 26.34 -6.16 11.32
C LEU A 125 25.66 -7.53 11.32
N ARG A 126 25.98 -8.39 10.35
CA ARG A 126 25.41 -9.74 10.22
C ARG A 126 26.21 -10.83 10.95
N GLY A 127 27.41 -10.51 11.43
CA GLY A 127 28.33 -11.47 12.03
C GLY A 127 28.98 -12.45 11.04
N GLN A 128 28.64 -12.37 9.75
CA GLN A 128 29.22 -13.19 8.68
C GLN A 128 29.01 -12.53 7.30
N PRO A 129 29.92 -12.75 6.34
CA PRO A 129 29.76 -12.26 4.96
C PRO A 129 28.63 -12.99 4.23
N LEU A 130 28.11 -12.39 3.16
CA LEU A 130 27.25 -13.07 2.20
C LEU A 130 27.96 -14.32 1.63
N THR A 131 27.25 -15.44 1.59
CA THR A 131 27.74 -16.72 1.04
C THR A 131 27.09 -17.08 -0.30
N SER A 132 26.06 -16.36 -0.73
CA SER A 132 25.50 -16.50 -2.07
C SER A 132 24.89 -15.20 -2.61
N LEU A 133 24.90 -15.08 -3.94
CA LEU A 133 24.17 -14.04 -4.69
C LEU A 133 23.11 -14.72 -5.54
N ARG A 134 21.91 -14.12 -5.59
CA ARG A 134 20.79 -14.62 -6.39
C ARG A 134 20.23 -13.52 -7.29
N SER A 135 19.91 -13.88 -8.53
CA SER A 135 19.17 -13.05 -9.48
C SER A 135 18.16 -13.92 -10.23
N GLY A 136 16.88 -13.80 -9.89
CA GLY A 136 15.85 -14.69 -10.43
C GLY A 136 16.17 -16.17 -10.18
N PRO A 137 16.19 -17.03 -11.22
CA PRO A 137 16.51 -18.45 -11.05
C PRO A 137 18.02 -18.76 -10.87
N TRP A 138 18.88 -17.75 -10.87
CA TRP A 138 20.34 -17.93 -10.95
C TRP A 138 20.93 -17.71 -9.55
N GLU A 139 21.79 -18.63 -9.11
CA GLU A 139 22.49 -18.57 -7.82
C GLU A 139 23.99 -18.79 -8.01
N ILE A 140 24.80 -17.97 -7.36
CA ILE A 140 26.26 -18.11 -7.30
C ILE A 140 26.67 -18.21 -5.84
N THR A 141 27.36 -19.28 -5.47
CA THR A 141 28.01 -19.41 -4.17
C THR A 141 29.27 -18.56 -4.13
N LEU A 142 29.40 -17.74 -3.09
CA LEU A 142 30.58 -16.93 -2.82
C LEU A 142 31.52 -17.72 -1.91
N THR A 143 32.73 -18.00 -2.39
CA THR A 143 33.80 -18.70 -1.67
C THR A 143 34.67 -17.73 -0.87
#